data_AF-A0A7C4TN34-F1
#
_entry.id   AF-A0A7C4TN34-F1
#
_cell.length_a   1.000
_cell.length_b   1.000
_cell.length_c   1.000
_cell.angle_alpha   90.00
_cell.angle_beta   90.00
_cell.angle_gamma   90.00
#
_symmetry.space_group_name_H-M   'P 1'
#
loop_
_entity.id
_entity.type
_entity.pdbx_description
1 polymer ?
#
loop_
_entity_poly.entity_id
_entity_poly.type
_entity_poly.pdbx_seq_one_letter_code
_entity_poly.pdbx_strand_id
1 'polypeptide(L)'
;MLAVIRIRGETGISPDAQKTTELLRLHKINHLVVVEDNSISRGMINRVENYVTWGEIDKETLTVLLKEKALFKGRKKIEEGSLKESTGYDSYGSMADALMNGNVKYKDIKDIVPVIRLNPPYKGYEAIRKHFKKGGSAGYRGAEINKLIRRMIKPGVDLNGKNEN
;
A
#
# COMPACT_ATOMS: atom_id res chain seq x y z
N MET A 1 -8.02 8.43 -2.65
CA MET A 1 -6.82 7.67 -3.04
C MET A 1 -6.98 6.22 -2.58
N LEU A 2 -6.49 5.24 -3.33
CA LEU A 2 -6.66 3.81 -3.03
C LEU A 2 -5.32 3.15 -2.69
N ALA A 3 -5.30 2.34 -1.64
CA ALA A 3 -4.20 1.45 -1.34
C ALA A 3 -4.50 0.05 -1.87
N VAL A 4 -3.57 -0.56 -2.59
CA VAL A 4 -3.70 -1.91 -3.16
C VAL A 4 -2.55 -2.77 -2.65
N ILE A 5 -2.88 -3.91 -2.05
CA ILE A 5 -1.90 -4.85 -1.49
C ILE A 5 -2.07 -6.21 -2.16
N ARG A 6 -0.96 -6.80 -2.60
CA ARG A 6 -0.97 -8.17 -3.13
C ARG A 6 -0.95 -9.18 -1.99
N ILE A 7 -1.97 -10.02 -1.90
CA ILE A 7 -2.12 -11.02 -0.83
C ILE A 7 -1.82 -12.45 -1.29
N ARG A 8 -1.82 -12.71 -2.62
CA ARG A 8 -1.55 -14.02 -3.21
C ARG A 8 -0.29 -14.03 -4.06
N GLY A 9 0.39 -15.19 -4.08
CA GLY A 9 1.58 -15.43 -4.91
C GLY A 9 1.28 -15.52 -6.41
N GLU A 10 2.27 -15.96 -7.17
CA GLU A 10 2.18 -16.11 -8.65
C GLU A 10 1.64 -17.49 -9.06
N THR A 11 1.69 -18.49 -8.18
CA THR A 11 1.23 -19.84 -8.52
C THR A 11 -0.28 -19.88 -8.78
N GLY A 12 -0.68 -20.30 -9.99
CA GLY A 12 -2.09 -20.44 -10.38
C GLY A 12 -2.82 -19.10 -10.57
N ILE A 13 -2.08 -18.02 -10.87
CA ILE A 13 -2.67 -16.77 -11.33
C ILE A 13 -3.07 -16.89 -12.82
N SER A 14 -4.17 -16.28 -13.24
CA SER A 14 -4.47 -16.20 -14.67
C SER A 14 -3.48 -15.26 -15.38
N PRO A 15 -3.12 -15.51 -16.65
CA PRO A 15 -2.19 -14.66 -17.39
C PRO A 15 -2.63 -13.18 -17.41
N ASP A 16 -3.93 -12.92 -17.59
CA ASP A 16 -4.52 -11.58 -17.52
C ASP A 16 -4.30 -10.90 -16.17
N ALA A 17 -4.54 -11.62 -15.07
CA ALA A 17 -4.38 -11.09 -13.73
C ALA A 17 -2.89 -10.86 -13.42
N GLN A 18 -2.00 -11.76 -13.86
CA GLN A 18 -0.56 -11.61 -13.74
C GLN A 18 -0.10 -10.31 -14.40
N LYS A 19 -0.46 -10.12 -15.67
CA LYS A 19 -0.09 -8.93 -16.42
C LYS A 19 -0.62 -7.66 -15.77
N THR A 20 -1.85 -7.69 -15.27
CA THR A 20 -2.46 -6.55 -14.57
C THR A 20 -1.72 -6.24 -13.26
N THR A 21 -1.37 -7.25 -12.45
CA THR A 21 -0.57 -7.03 -11.23
C THR A 21 0.83 -6.50 -11.53
N GLU A 22 1.47 -6.92 -12.62
CA GLU A 22 2.75 -6.38 -13.08
C GLU A 22 2.65 -4.91 -13.48
N LEU A 23 1.60 -4.52 -14.23
CA LEU A 23 1.36 -3.12 -14.60
C LEU A 23 1.12 -2.23 -13.37
N LEU A 24 0.47 -2.77 -12.34
CA LEU A 24 0.33 -2.13 -11.03
C LEU A 24 1.62 -2.14 -10.21
N ARG A 25 2.69 -2.82 -10.65
CA ARG A 25 3.99 -3.02 -9.97
C ARG A 25 3.93 -3.92 -8.73
N LEU A 26 2.88 -4.72 -8.62
CA LEU A 26 2.64 -5.67 -7.53
C LEU A 26 3.28 -7.03 -7.84
N HIS A 27 4.61 -7.10 -7.80
CA HIS A 27 5.35 -8.33 -8.16
C HIS A 27 5.36 -9.41 -7.08
N LYS A 28 5.38 -9.04 -5.79
CA LYS A 28 5.44 -10.02 -4.68
C LYS A 28 4.31 -9.82 -3.69
N ILE A 29 4.10 -10.83 -2.85
CA ILE A 29 3.15 -10.79 -1.74
C ILE A 29 3.58 -9.66 -0.78
N ASN A 30 2.61 -9.00 -0.16
CA ASN A 30 2.78 -7.85 0.74
C ASN A 30 3.46 -6.63 0.08
N HIS A 31 3.52 -6.58 -1.25
CA HIS A 31 3.74 -5.31 -1.93
C HIS A 31 2.47 -4.47 -1.85
N LEU A 32 2.66 -3.21 -1.48
CA LEU A 32 1.63 -2.17 -1.48
C LEU A 32 1.98 -1.13 -2.53
N VAL A 33 0.96 -0.70 -3.27
CA VAL A 33 1.04 0.47 -4.16
C VAL A 33 -0.14 1.36 -3.86
N VAL A 34 0.11 2.67 -3.83
CA VAL A 34 -0.93 3.68 -3.68
C VAL A 34 -1.25 4.23 -5.07
N VAL A 35 -2.53 4.24 -5.43
CA VAL A 35 -3.01 4.67 -6.74
C VAL A 35 -4.11 5.72 -6.60
N GLU A 36 -4.25 6.53 -7.63
CA GLU A 36 -5.35 7.49 -7.73
C GLU A 36 -6.69 6.76 -7.87
N ASP A 37 -7.73 7.42 -7.40
CA ASP A 37 -9.07 6.89 -7.50
C ASP A 37 -9.72 7.31 -8.83
N ASN A 38 -9.38 6.61 -9.91
CA ASN A 38 -9.93 6.83 -11.25
C ASN A 38 -10.52 5.54 -11.85
N SER A 39 -11.37 5.69 -12.87
CA SER A 39 -12.07 4.56 -13.51
C SER A 39 -11.12 3.51 -14.08
N ILE A 40 -9.98 3.94 -14.63
CA ILE A 40 -8.94 3.06 -15.19
C ILE A 40 -8.31 2.20 -14.10
N SER A 41 -7.88 2.83 -13.00
CA SER A 41 -7.26 2.14 -11.85
C SER A 41 -8.25 1.19 -11.20
N ARG A 42 -9.51 1.61 -11.00
CA ARG A 42 -10.58 0.73 -10.51
C ARG A 42 -10.82 -0.45 -11.44
N GLY A 43 -10.83 -0.24 -12.76
CA GLY A 43 -10.97 -1.32 -13.75
C GLY A 43 -9.84 -2.34 -13.65
N MET A 44 -8.59 -1.89 -13.54
CA MET A 44 -7.43 -2.76 -13.33
C MET A 44 -7.52 -3.52 -12.00
N ILE A 45 -7.87 -2.84 -10.91
CA ILE A 45 -7.99 -3.44 -9.58
C ILE A 45 -9.11 -4.51 -9.57
N ASN A 46 -10.26 -4.22 -10.17
CA ASN A 46 -11.37 -5.17 -10.26
C ASN A 46 -10.95 -6.45 -11.00
N ARG A 47 -10.14 -6.33 -12.06
CA ARG A 47 -9.63 -7.50 -12.79
C ARG A 47 -8.74 -8.42 -11.93
N VAL A 48 -8.11 -7.89 -10.89
CA VAL A 48 -7.22 -8.63 -9.98
C VAL A 48 -7.80 -8.80 -8.58
N GLU A 49 -9.09 -8.56 -8.38
CA GLU A 49 -9.75 -8.53 -7.05
C GLU A 49 -9.53 -9.79 -6.22
N ASN A 50 -9.39 -10.95 -6.89
CA ASN A 50 -9.19 -12.25 -6.25
C ASN A 50 -7.75 -12.49 -5.74
N TYR A 51 -6.81 -11.60 -6.08
CA TYR A 51 -5.38 -11.69 -5.78
C TYR A 51 -4.87 -10.54 -4.92
N VAL A 52 -5.64 -9.45 -4.87
CA VAL A 52 -5.30 -8.25 -4.12
C VAL A 52 -6.37 -7.93 -3.08
N THR A 53 -5.99 -7.12 -2.11
CA THR A 53 -6.91 -6.46 -1.20
C THR A 53 -6.75 -4.96 -1.35
N TRP A 54 -7.83 -4.20 -1.34
CA TRP A 54 -7.77 -2.77 -1.62
C TRP A 54 -8.86 -1.98 -0.90
N GLY A 55 -8.63 -0.67 -0.72
CA GLY A 55 -9.57 0.24 -0.07
C GLY A 55 -9.04 1.67 0.00
N GLU A 56 -9.85 2.57 0.58
CA GLU A 56 -9.51 3.97 0.77
C GLU A 56 -8.51 4.14 1.91
N ILE A 57 -7.39 4.78 1.62
CA ILE A 57 -6.37 5.10 2.62
C ILE A 57 -6.66 6.45 3.28
N ASP A 58 -6.49 6.51 4.60
CA ASP A 58 -6.58 7.74 5.39
C ASP A 58 -5.20 8.42 5.53
N LYS A 59 -5.23 9.75 5.70
CA LYS A 59 -4.03 10.59 5.76
C LYS A 59 -3.05 10.14 6.85
N GLU A 60 -3.57 9.79 8.02
CA GLU A 60 -2.76 9.33 9.14
C GLU A 60 -1.99 8.06 8.80
N THR A 61 -2.68 7.05 8.25
CA THR A 61 -2.03 5.79 7.89
C THR A 61 -1.03 6.01 6.76
N LEU A 62 -1.33 6.86 5.79
CA LEU A 62 -0.39 7.22 4.73
C LEU A 62 0.86 7.90 5.31
N THR A 63 0.71 8.83 6.26
CA THR A 63 1.85 9.52 6.89
C THR A 63 2.75 8.53 7.62
N VAL A 64 2.18 7.64 8.43
CA VAL A 64 2.95 6.60 9.16
C VAL A 64 3.61 5.63 8.18
N LEU A 65 2.89 5.23 7.13
CA LEU A 65 3.40 4.34 6.09
C LEU A 65 4.61 4.94 5.37
N LEU A 66 4.54 6.22 5.00
CA LEU A 66 5.65 6.92 4.34
C LEU A 66 6.85 7.02 5.27
N LYS A 67 6.66 7.46 6.52
CA LYS A 67 7.74 7.59 7.50
C LYS A 67 8.47 6.28 7.77
N GLU A 68 7.74 5.18 7.85
CA GLU A 68 8.31 3.89 8.29
C GLU A 68 8.79 3.00 7.14
N LYS A 69 8.16 3.10 5.97
CA LYS A 69 8.34 2.14 4.86
C LYS A 69 8.64 2.78 3.50
N ALA A 70 8.56 4.10 3.34
CA ALA A 70 9.03 4.71 2.10
C ALA A 70 10.53 4.48 1.94
N LEU A 71 10.91 4.09 0.74
CA LEU A 71 12.29 3.92 0.34
C LEU A 71 12.55 4.79 -0.87
N PHE A 72 13.77 5.29 -0.95
CA PHE A 72 14.26 6.07 -2.06
C PHE A 72 15.29 5.27 -2.85
N LYS A 73 15.76 5.85 -3.96
CA LYS A 73 16.75 5.27 -4.85
C LYS A 73 17.95 4.76 -4.04
N GLY A 74 18.39 3.55 -4.36
CA GLY A 74 19.37 2.83 -3.54
C GLY A 74 18.80 2.13 -2.30
N ARG A 75 17.46 2.07 -2.15
CA ARG A 75 16.74 1.43 -1.03
C ARG A 75 17.09 2.02 0.35
N LYS A 76 17.30 3.34 0.39
CA LYS A 76 17.59 4.07 1.63
C LYS A 76 16.33 4.74 2.16
N LYS A 77 16.22 4.81 3.49
CA LYS A 77 15.26 5.69 4.15
C LYS A 77 15.83 7.10 4.17
N ILE A 78 14.98 8.09 3.97
CA ILE A 78 15.35 9.51 4.07
C ILE A 78 14.81 10.03 5.40
N GLU A 79 15.63 10.76 6.14
CA GLU A 79 15.18 11.47 7.34
C GLU A 79 14.45 12.77 6.96
N GLU A 80 13.56 13.25 7.83
CA GLU A 80 12.71 14.42 7.55
C GLU A 80 13.53 15.65 7.11
N GLY A 81 14.75 15.81 7.63
CA GLY A 81 15.66 16.91 7.26
C GLY A 81 16.17 16.90 5.81
N SER A 82 16.22 15.73 5.15
CA SER A 82 16.66 15.59 3.75
C SER A 82 15.52 15.34 2.77
N LEU A 83 14.27 15.33 3.27
CA LEU A 83 13.07 15.10 2.47
C LEU A 83 12.86 16.21 1.44
N LYS A 84 13.20 17.46 1.82
CA LYS A 84 13.03 18.65 1.00
C LYS A 84 13.90 18.63 -0.26
N GLU A 85 15.14 18.19 -0.14
CA GLU A 85 16.08 18.12 -1.27
C GLU A 85 15.68 17.07 -2.32
N SER A 86 15.06 15.98 -1.85
CA SER A 86 14.69 14.85 -2.71
C SER A 86 13.30 14.99 -3.30
N THR A 87 12.32 15.44 -2.51
CA THR A 87 10.89 15.41 -2.88
C THR A 87 10.26 16.79 -3.04
N GLY A 88 10.93 17.86 -2.58
CA GLY A 88 10.38 19.20 -2.55
C GLY A 88 9.40 19.47 -1.40
N TYR A 89 9.15 18.49 -0.51
CA TYR A 89 8.24 18.64 0.63
C TYR A 89 9.00 18.75 1.96
N ASP A 90 8.50 19.61 2.85
CA ASP A 90 9.09 19.86 4.17
C ASP A 90 8.81 18.74 5.18
N SER A 91 7.75 17.96 4.99
CA SER A 91 7.36 16.88 5.91
C SER A 91 6.62 15.75 5.22
N TYR A 92 6.63 14.56 5.85
CA TYR A 92 5.82 13.42 5.41
C TYR A 92 4.32 13.70 5.44
N GLY A 93 3.86 14.58 6.35
CA GLY A 93 2.47 15.00 6.43
C GLY A 93 2.04 15.83 5.23
N SER A 94 2.85 16.83 4.86
CA SER A 94 2.61 17.68 3.67
C SER A 94 2.63 16.86 2.37
N MET A 95 3.54 15.88 2.29
CA MET A 95 3.61 14.94 1.18
C MET A 95 2.36 14.05 1.12
N ALA A 96 1.87 13.56 2.26
CA ALA A 96 0.64 12.78 2.33
C ALA A 96 -0.59 13.61 1.90
N ASP A 97 -0.67 14.89 2.28
CA ASP A 97 -1.72 15.80 1.81
C ASP A 97 -1.68 15.99 0.29
N ALA A 98 -0.50 16.24 -0.27
CA ALA A 98 -0.35 16.41 -1.72
C ALA A 98 -0.77 15.15 -2.51
N LEU A 99 -0.45 13.97 -1.99
CA LEU A 99 -0.86 12.68 -2.55
C LEU A 99 -2.37 12.46 -2.44
N MET A 100 -2.97 12.79 -1.30
CA MET A 100 -4.41 12.63 -1.06
C MET A 100 -5.24 13.57 -1.94
N ASN A 101 -4.76 14.79 -2.14
CA ASN A 101 -5.41 15.78 -3.01
C ASN A 101 -5.23 15.48 -4.51
N GLY A 102 -4.41 14.50 -4.87
CA GLY A 102 -4.16 14.12 -6.27
C GLY A 102 -3.28 15.12 -7.04
N ASN A 103 -2.60 16.03 -6.33
CA ASN A 103 -1.72 17.03 -6.95
C ASN A 103 -0.42 16.39 -7.48
N VAL A 104 0.01 15.29 -6.86
CA VAL A 104 1.21 14.55 -7.24
C VAL A 104 0.92 13.06 -7.22
N LYS A 105 1.42 12.34 -8.22
CA LYS A 105 1.40 10.87 -8.23
C LYS A 105 2.57 10.36 -7.43
N TYR A 106 2.34 9.30 -6.64
CA TYR A 106 3.41 8.65 -5.87
C TYR A 106 4.60 8.21 -6.75
N LYS A 107 4.35 7.88 -8.02
CA LYS A 107 5.40 7.45 -8.96
C LYS A 107 6.28 8.62 -9.48
N ASP A 108 5.76 9.84 -9.44
CA ASP A 108 6.40 11.01 -10.04
C ASP A 108 7.28 11.76 -9.03
N ILE A 109 7.25 11.33 -7.76
CA ILE A 109 8.14 11.87 -6.73
C ILE A 109 9.56 11.43 -7.05
N LYS A 110 10.45 12.42 -7.12
CA LYS A 110 11.85 12.20 -7.48
C LYS A 110 12.50 11.21 -6.51
N ASP A 111 13.22 10.25 -7.10
CA ASP A 111 13.96 9.19 -6.41
C ASP A 111 13.15 8.27 -5.49
N ILE A 112 11.82 8.34 -5.44
CA ILE A 112 11.04 7.42 -4.61
C ILE A 112 10.92 6.03 -5.26
N VAL A 113 10.94 4.98 -4.44
CA VAL A 113 10.59 3.64 -4.89
C VAL A 113 9.06 3.54 -4.94
N PRO A 114 8.46 3.26 -6.12
CA PRO A 114 7.01 3.30 -6.30
C PRO A 114 6.25 2.16 -5.62
N VAL A 115 6.96 1.17 -5.07
CA VAL A 115 6.40 0.00 -4.40
C VAL A 115 6.84 0.01 -2.95
N ILE A 116 5.87 -0.03 -2.05
CA ILE A 116 6.10 -0.08 -0.61
C ILE A 116 6.07 -1.55 -0.18
N ARG A 117 7.15 -2.00 0.46
CA ARG A 117 7.28 -3.40 0.90
C ARG A 117 6.83 -3.51 2.36
N LEU A 118 5.69 -4.16 2.55
CA LEU A 118 5.13 -4.37 3.87
C LEU A 118 5.63 -5.67 4.51
N ASN A 119 5.54 -5.72 5.85
CA ASN A 119 5.69 -6.99 6.57
C ASN A 119 4.40 -7.81 6.44
N PRO A 120 4.44 -9.12 6.72
CA PRO A 120 3.23 -9.90 6.95
C PRO A 120 2.36 -9.27 8.05
N PRO A 121 1.03 -9.36 7.96
CA PRO A 121 0.15 -8.77 8.96
C PRO A 121 0.30 -9.48 10.31
N TYR A 122 0.35 -8.68 11.37
CA TYR A 122 0.20 -9.21 12.73
C TYR A 122 -1.15 -9.91 12.88
N LYS A 123 -1.16 -11.11 13.49
CA LYS A 123 -2.29 -12.06 13.54
C LYS A 123 -2.68 -12.71 12.21
N GLY A 124 -1.89 -12.52 11.14
CA GLY A 124 -2.09 -13.16 9.85
C GLY A 124 -3.27 -12.61 9.02
N TYR A 125 -3.53 -13.28 7.90
CA TYR A 125 -4.73 -13.08 7.09
C TYR A 125 -5.83 -14.06 7.54
N GLU A 126 -7.09 -13.70 7.32
CA GLU A 126 -8.23 -14.58 7.62
C GLU A 126 -8.32 -15.72 6.58
N ALA A 127 -8.97 -15.46 5.45
CA ALA A 127 -9.05 -16.39 4.32
C ALA A 127 -8.67 -15.66 3.03
N ILE A 128 -7.44 -15.89 2.57
CA ILE A 128 -6.82 -15.18 1.43
C ILE A 128 -7.61 -15.35 0.12
N ARG A 129 -8.31 -16.48 -0.07
CA ARG A 129 -9.09 -16.78 -1.29
C ARG A 129 -10.55 -16.33 -1.22
N LYS A 130 -11.06 -15.98 -0.04
CA LYS A 130 -12.44 -15.51 0.12
C LYS A 130 -12.48 -13.99 0.04
N HIS A 131 -13.56 -13.45 -0.53
CA HIS A 131 -13.78 -12.01 -0.52
C HIS A 131 -14.01 -11.49 0.89
N PHE A 132 -13.62 -10.25 1.16
CA PHE A 132 -13.81 -9.59 2.45
C PHE A 132 -15.27 -9.56 2.91
N LYS A 133 -16.21 -9.31 2.00
CA LYS A 133 -17.66 -9.38 2.29
C LYS A 133 -18.14 -10.74 2.81
N LYS A 134 -17.37 -11.81 2.60
CA LYS A 134 -17.65 -13.18 3.05
C LYS A 134 -16.72 -13.64 4.18
N GLY A 135 -16.09 -12.70 4.91
CA GLY A 135 -15.14 -13.00 5.99
C GLY A 135 -13.78 -13.51 5.48
N GLY A 136 -13.33 -13.01 4.33
CA GLY A 136 -12.02 -13.30 3.78
C GLY A 136 -11.13 -12.06 3.66
N SER A 137 -10.05 -12.14 2.90
CA SER A 137 -9.10 -11.01 2.75
C SER A 137 -9.04 -10.41 1.35
N ALA A 138 -9.61 -11.06 0.34
CA ALA A 138 -9.56 -10.61 -1.05
C ALA A 138 -10.59 -9.52 -1.38
N GLY A 139 -10.27 -8.69 -2.36
CA GLY A 139 -11.15 -7.67 -2.91
C GLY A 139 -11.24 -6.38 -2.09
N TYR A 140 -12.36 -5.69 -2.23
CA TYR A 140 -12.59 -4.39 -1.62
C TYR A 140 -12.90 -4.50 -0.11
N ARG A 141 -12.17 -3.73 0.70
CA ARG A 141 -12.29 -3.67 2.16
C ARG A 141 -12.72 -2.31 2.70
N GLY A 142 -12.84 -1.30 1.85
CA GLY A 142 -13.14 0.06 2.30
C GLY A 142 -12.05 0.62 3.22
N ALA A 143 -12.47 1.42 4.21
CA ALA A 143 -11.61 2.00 5.24
C ALA A 143 -10.92 0.96 6.17
N GLU A 144 -11.37 -0.30 6.21
CA GLU A 144 -10.74 -1.36 7.01
C GLU A 144 -9.36 -1.79 6.47
N ILE A 145 -8.97 -1.28 5.29
CA ILE A 145 -7.61 -1.41 4.76
C ILE A 145 -6.60 -0.74 5.68
N ASN A 146 -6.97 0.35 6.35
CA ASN A 146 -6.06 1.15 7.20
C ASN A 146 -5.62 0.36 8.43
N LYS A 147 -6.54 -0.38 9.04
CA LYS A 147 -6.25 -1.32 10.13
C LYS A 147 -5.29 -2.43 9.69
N LEU A 148 -5.42 -2.94 8.47
CA LEU A 148 -4.52 -3.96 7.94
C LEU A 148 -3.12 -3.38 7.69
N ILE A 149 -3.02 -2.22 7.07
CA ILE A 149 -1.74 -1.55 6.80
C ILE A 149 -1.00 -1.30 8.11
N ARG A 150 -1.68 -0.80 9.16
CA ARG A 150 -1.07 -0.58 10.48
C ARG A 150 -0.47 -1.85 11.07
N ARG A 151 -1.15 -3.01 10.95
CA ARG A 151 -0.63 -4.33 11.35
C ARG A 151 0.55 -4.85 10.52
N MET A 152 0.83 -4.22 9.37
CA MET A 152 1.87 -4.64 8.42
C MET A 152 3.08 -3.67 8.39
N ILE A 153 3.02 -2.52 9.07
CA ILE A 153 4.12 -1.54 9.10
C ILE A 153 5.23 -2.01 10.04
N LYS A 154 4.93 -2.32 11.30
CA LYS A 154 5.93 -2.82 12.27
C LYS A 154 5.62 -4.26 12.66
N PRO A 155 6.65 -5.12 12.78
CA PRO A 155 6.45 -6.48 13.28
C PRO A 155 6.07 -6.41 14.78
N GLY A 156 5.00 -7.09 15.18
CA GLY A 156 4.61 -7.24 16.60
C GLY A 156 3.90 -6.05 17.24
N VAL A 157 3.33 -5.13 16.45
CA VAL A 157 2.67 -3.93 16.98
C VAL A 157 1.16 -4.00 16.73
N ASP A 158 0.38 -3.81 17.78
CA ASP A 158 -1.08 -3.85 17.70
C ASP A 158 -1.64 -2.56 17.08
N LEU A 159 -2.94 -2.54 16.75
CA LEU A 159 -3.63 -1.50 15.94
C LEU A 159 -3.37 -0.04 16.37
N ASN A 160 -2.93 0.18 17.61
CA ASN A 160 -2.68 1.49 18.23
C ASN A 160 -1.19 1.87 18.32
N GLY A 161 -0.27 1.13 17.69
CA GLY A 161 1.16 1.48 17.75
C GLY A 161 1.84 1.20 19.10
N LYS A 162 1.15 0.51 20.02
CA LYS A 162 1.74 0.05 21.29
C LYS A 162 2.33 -1.34 21.08
N ASN A 163 3.58 -1.49 21.51
CA ASN A 163 4.18 -2.81 21.73
C ASN A 163 3.50 -3.40 22.97
N GLU A 164 2.90 -4.60 22.88
CA GLU A 164 2.54 -5.39 24.06
C GLU A 164 3.77 -6.18 24.55
N ASN A 165 4.86 -5.48 24.87
CA ASN A 165 6.00 -6.00 25.62
C ASN A 165 6.49 -4.94 26.59
#